data_AF-A0A962I143-F1
#
_entry.id   AF-A0A962I143-F1
#
_cell.length_a   1.000
_cell.length_b   1.000
_cell.length_c   1.000
_cell.angle_alpha   90.00
_cell.angle_beta   90.00
_cell.angle_gamma   90.00
#
_symmetry.space_group_name_H-M   'P 1'
#
loop_
_entity.id
_entity.type
_entity.pdbx_description
1 polymer ?
#
loop_
_entity_poly.entity_id
_entity_poly.type
_entity_poly.pdbx_seq_one_letter_code
_entity_poly.pdbx_strand_id
1 'polypeptide(L)'
;MTLAATYPIGTPGVPWGDSERQRWREAQVRQRSYVEQVEQRIEALADRYDVIEYGQLDYAPDRYRLLALRSRPWVDELPVVLVTGGVHGYETSGITGALAFAEGAALDQAGRANVLIAPCVSPWAFERIHRWNAEAVDPNRSFRTPSPAAESAALMALVAPYRGRFLLHVDLHETTD
;
A
#
# COMPACT_ATOMS: atom_id res chain seq x y z
N MET A 1 18.58 -4.92 33.76
CA MET A 1 19.05 -4.91 32.37
C MET A 1 18.25 -5.94 31.61
N THR A 2 17.26 -5.51 30.83
CA THR A 2 16.58 -6.38 29.87
C THR A 2 17.58 -6.73 28.78
N LEU A 3 17.91 -8.01 28.64
CA LEU A 3 18.66 -8.50 27.49
C LEU A 3 17.86 -8.09 26.24
N ALA A 4 18.43 -7.20 25.43
CA ALA A 4 17.86 -6.91 24.13
C ALA A 4 17.85 -8.23 23.36
N ALA A 5 16.65 -8.79 23.13
CA ALA A 5 16.51 -10.01 22.37
C ALA A 5 17.10 -9.76 20.98
N THR A 6 18.20 -10.43 20.66
CA THR A 6 18.77 -10.39 19.32
C THR A 6 17.78 -11.01 18.35
N TYR A 7 17.57 -10.36 17.20
CA TYR A 7 16.69 -10.90 16.17
C TYR A 7 17.19 -12.30 15.74
N PRO A 8 16.30 -13.29 15.54
CA PRO A 8 16.68 -14.70 15.37
C PRO A 8 17.35 -15.05 14.03
N ILE A 9 17.46 -14.08 13.10
CA ILE A 9 18.04 -14.26 11.76
C ILE A 9 19.19 -13.27 11.57
N GLY A 10 20.31 -13.78 11.04
CA GLY A 10 21.51 -13.01 10.72
C GLY A 10 22.52 -12.92 11.86
N THR A 11 23.59 -12.16 11.62
CA THR A 11 24.68 -11.93 12.57
C THR A 11 24.78 -10.43 12.85
N PRO A 12 24.84 -9.98 14.12
CA PRO A 12 24.98 -8.56 14.43
C PRO A 12 26.18 -7.91 13.70
N GLY A 13 25.95 -6.76 13.08
CA GLY A 13 26.97 -6.03 12.31
C GLY A 13 27.18 -6.55 10.87
N VAL A 14 26.51 -7.65 10.47
CA VAL A 14 26.57 -8.19 9.11
C VAL A 14 25.22 -8.00 8.42
N PRO A 15 25.16 -7.27 7.29
CA PRO A 15 23.93 -7.15 6.50
C PRO A 15 23.42 -8.52 6.03
N TRP A 16 22.10 -8.69 5.96
CA TRP A 16 21.51 -9.91 5.43
C TRP A 16 21.82 -10.12 3.95
N GLY A 17 22.22 -11.35 3.62
CA GLY A 17 22.27 -11.85 2.25
C GLY A 17 20.95 -12.49 1.83
N ASP A 18 20.97 -13.19 0.71
CA ASP A 18 19.79 -13.84 0.14
C ASP A 18 19.29 -14.99 1.02
N SER A 19 20.19 -15.71 1.69
CA SER A 19 19.82 -16.85 2.55
C SER A 19 19.08 -16.39 3.82
N GLU A 20 19.49 -15.28 4.44
CA GLU A 20 18.76 -14.67 5.55
C GLU A 20 17.40 -14.14 5.10
N ARG A 21 17.34 -13.42 3.97
CA ARG A 21 16.07 -12.91 3.41
C ARG A 21 15.11 -14.03 3.06
N GLN A 22 15.59 -15.12 2.47
CA GLN A 22 14.79 -16.31 2.16
C GLN A 22 14.25 -16.94 3.44
N ARG A 23 15.12 -17.20 4.43
CA ARG A 23 14.70 -17.76 5.72
C ARG A 23 13.67 -16.88 6.42
N TRP A 24 13.87 -15.57 6.34
CA TRP A 24 12.89 -14.60 6.85
C TRP A 24 11.57 -14.73 6.11
N ARG A 25 11.56 -14.75 4.78
CA ARG A 25 10.33 -14.88 3.97
C ARG A 25 9.58 -16.17 4.30
N GLU A 26 10.28 -17.30 4.41
CA GLU A 26 9.71 -18.62 4.72
C GLU A 26 9.07 -18.69 6.10
N ALA A 27 9.52 -17.86 7.04
CA ALA A 27 8.91 -17.75 8.36
C ALA A 27 7.59 -16.97 8.36
N GLN A 28 7.24 -16.27 7.27
CA GLN A 28 6.05 -15.40 7.23
C GLN A 28 4.80 -16.17 6.81
N VAL A 29 3.81 -16.16 7.68
CA VAL A 29 2.54 -16.88 7.51
C VAL A 29 1.42 -15.89 7.20
N ARG A 30 0.57 -16.23 6.23
CA ARG A 30 -0.65 -15.49 5.94
C ARG A 30 -1.63 -15.62 7.12
N GLN A 31 -2.07 -14.48 7.65
CA GLN A 31 -2.96 -14.36 8.80
C GLN A 31 -4.34 -13.80 8.42
N ARG A 32 -4.43 -13.08 7.29
CA ARG A 32 -5.69 -12.50 6.78
C ARG A 32 -5.71 -12.46 5.25
N SER A 33 -6.88 -12.16 4.69
CA SER A 33 -7.11 -12.13 3.24
C SER A 33 -7.23 -10.70 2.72
N TYR A 34 -6.32 -10.30 1.82
CA TYR A 34 -6.40 -9.05 1.06
C TYR A 34 -7.66 -9.01 0.20
N VAL A 35 -7.96 -10.13 -0.47
CA VAL A 35 -9.11 -10.24 -1.37
C VAL A 35 -10.41 -9.96 -0.60
N GLU A 36 -10.60 -10.64 0.53
CA GLU A 36 -11.84 -10.52 1.31
C GLU A 36 -11.95 -9.19 2.05
N GLN A 37 -10.84 -8.67 2.59
CA GLN A 37 -10.89 -7.49 3.47
C GLN A 37 -10.67 -6.16 2.75
N VAL A 38 -10.13 -6.18 1.52
CA VAL A 38 -9.77 -4.96 0.78
C VAL A 38 -10.30 -5.00 -0.65
N GLU A 39 -9.92 -6.00 -1.46
CA GLU A 39 -10.26 -6.03 -2.90
C GLU A 39 -11.77 -5.99 -3.13
N GLN A 40 -12.52 -6.86 -2.46
CA GLN A 40 -13.99 -6.91 -2.57
C GLN A 40 -14.65 -5.59 -2.16
N ARG A 41 -14.09 -4.87 -1.17
CA ARG A 41 -14.62 -3.56 -0.75
C ARG A 41 -14.35 -2.48 -1.80
N ILE A 42 -13.20 -2.53 -2.47
CA ILE A 42 -12.90 -1.63 -3.58
C ILE A 42 -13.84 -1.92 -4.76
N GLU A 43 -14.03 -3.18 -5.12
CA GLU A 43 -14.87 -3.57 -6.25
C GLU A 43 -16.35 -3.24 -6.02
N ALA A 44 -16.83 -3.34 -4.77
CA ALA A 44 -18.18 -2.93 -4.39
C ALA A 44 -18.45 -1.43 -4.59
N LEU A 45 -17.42 -0.61 -4.83
CA LEU A 45 -17.52 0.84 -5.07
C LEU A 45 -17.46 1.21 -6.56
N ALA A 46 -17.45 0.23 -7.48
CA ALA A 46 -17.35 0.46 -8.93
C ALA A 46 -18.56 1.20 -9.55
N ASP A 47 -19.70 1.22 -8.86
CA ASP A 47 -20.88 2.01 -9.25
C ASP A 47 -20.70 3.51 -8.96
N ARG A 48 -19.75 3.89 -8.10
CA ARG A 48 -19.46 5.26 -7.66
C ARG A 48 -18.11 5.80 -8.16
N TYR A 49 -17.12 4.94 -8.33
CA TYR A 49 -15.76 5.29 -8.74
C TYR A 49 -15.36 4.60 -10.05
N ASP A 50 -14.33 5.12 -10.72
CA ASP A 50 -13.54 4.29 -11.63
C ASP A 50 -12.56 3.47 -10.78
N VAL A 51 -12.68 2.14 -10.81
CA VAL A 51 -11.70 1.23 -10.19
C VAL A 51 -10.55 1.00 -11.16
N ILE A 52 -9.34 1.36 -10.75
CA ILE A 52 -8.13 1.29 -11.56
C ILE A 52 -7.23 0.19 -11.01
N GLU A 53 -6.94 -0.82 -11.83
CA GLU A 53 -5.82 -1.71 -11.58
C GLU A 53 -4.53 -1.05 -12.08
N TYR A 54 -3.64 -0.69 -11.15
CA TYR A 54 -2.43 0.08 -11.44
C TYR A 54 -1.15 -0.75 -11.40
N GLY A 55 -1.27 -2.04 -11.12
CA GLY A 55 -0.16 -2.99 -11.13
C GLY A 55 -0.57 -4.35 -10.58
N GLN A 56 0.36 -5.28 -10.66
CA GLN A 56 0.25 -6.61 -10.07
C GLN A 56 1.58 -6.97 -9.41
N LEU A 57 1.52 -7.57 -8.22
CA LEU A 57 2.68 -8.14 -7.53
C LEU A 57 2.63 -9.66 -7.64
N ASP A 58 3.71 -10.24 -8.13
CA ASP A 58 3.87 -11.70 -8.25
C ASP A 58 4.88 -12.19 -7.20
N TYR A 59 4.38 -12.59 -6.04
CA TYR A 59 5.17 -13.16 -4.95
C TYR A 59 4.80 -14.62 -4.74
N ALA A 60 5.37 -15.50 -5.57
CA ALA A 60 5.00 -16.91 -5.63
C ALA A 60 4.90 -17.56 -4.22
N PRO A 61 3.82 -18.32 -3.95
CA PRO A 61 2.75 -18.70 -4.89
C PRO A 61 1.66 -17.62 -5.09
N ASP A 62 1.72 -16.51 -4.37
CA ASP A 62 0.67 -15.49 -4.33
C ASP A 62 0.80 -14.46 -5.46
N ARG A 63 -0.35 -13.91 -5.85
CA ARG A 63 -0.45 -12.79 -6.79
C ARG A 63 -1.45 -11.78 -6.25
N TYR A 64 -1.11 -10.50 -6.34
CA TYR A 64 -1.94 -9.42 -5.81
C TYR A 64 -2.16 -8.34 -6.86
N ARG A 65 -3.42 -8.04 -7.14
CA ARG A 65 -3.81 -6.86 -7.91
C ARG A 65 -3.62 -5.64 -7.03
N LEU A 66 -3.11 -4.56 -7.61
CA LEU A 66 -3.01 -3.27 -6.95
C LEU A 66 -4.10 -2.36 -7.48
N LEU A 67 -5.08 -2.04 -6.62
CA LEU A 67 -6.27 -1.30 -7.01
C LEU A 67 -6.30 0.10 -6.39
N ALA A 68 -6.79 1.06 -7.17
CA ALA A 68 -7.08 2.41 -6.75
C ALA A 68 -8.50 2.82 -7.14
N LEU A 69 -9.08 3.76 -6.39
CA LEU A 69 -10.38 4.36 -6.65
C LEU A 69 -10.16 5.78 -7.16
N ARG A 70 -10.75 6.10 -8.31
CA ARG A 70 -10.72 7.43 -8.91
C ARG A 70 -12.12 8.03 -8.92
N SER A 71 -12.29 9.23 -8.37
CA SER A 71 -13.59 9.90 -8.28
C SER A 71 -14.20 10.19 -9.65
N ARG A 72 -15.54 10.25 -9.69
CA ARG A 72 -16.30 10.65 -10.88
C ARG A 72 -17.25 11.83 -10.59
N PRO A 73 -17.46 12.74 -11.56
CA PRO A 73 -16.65 12.90 -12.78
C PRO A 73 -15.21 13.34 -12.45
N TRP A 74 -14.28 13.11 -13.37
CA TRP A 74 -12.92 13.65 -13.29
C TRP A 74 -12.84 14.94 -14.11
N VAL A 75 -12.47 16.06 -13.48
CA VAL A 75 -12.47 17.40 -14.10
C VAL A 75 -11.03 17.91 -14.19
N ASP A 76 -10.52 18.14 -15.38
CA ASP A 76 -9.09 18.40 -15.57
C ASP A 76 -8.61 19.72 -14.96
N GLU A 77 -9.50 20.68 -14.80
CA GLU A 77 -9.25 21.99 -14.19
C GLU A 77 -9.16 21.93 -12.66
N LEU A 78 -9.65 20.85 -12.03
CA LEU A 78 -9.61 20.69 -10.60
C LEU A 78 -8.28 20.08 -10.12
N PRO A 79 -7.81 20.47 -8.92
CA PRO A 79 -6.65 19.85 -8.29
C PRO A 79 -6.92 18.38 -7.94
N VAL A 80 -5.86 17.62 -7.66
CA VAL A 80 -5.94 16.23 -7.22
C VAL A 80 -5.61 16.11 -5.74
N VAL A 81 -6.42 15.34 -5.01
CA VAL A 81 -6.15 14.86 -3.66
C VAL A 81 -5.80 13.38 -3.74
N LEU A 82 -4.64 13.01 -3.20
CA LEU A 82 -4.20 11.63 -3.07
C LEU A 82 -4.38 11.15 -1.62
N VAL A 83 -5.00 10.00 -1.44
CA VAL A 83 -5.02 9.28 -0.16
C VAL A 83 -4.40 7.90 -0.35
N THR A 84 -3.37 7.59 0.42
CA THR A 84 -2.71 6.29 0.41
C THR A 84 -2.84 5.62 1.76
N GLY A 85 -3.08 4.31 1.73
CA GLY A 85 -3.09 3.46 2.91
C GLY A 85 -2.27 2.19 2.66
N GLY A 86 -1.77 1.59 3.74
CA GLY A 86 -1.10 0.30 3.64
C GLY A 86 0.21 0.32 2.87
N VAL A 87 0.95 1.44 2.88
CA VAL A 87 2.36 1.44 2.46
C VAL A 87 3.14 0.41 3.29
N HIS A 88 2.86 0.34 4.58
CA HIS A 88 3.17 -0.85 5.38
C HIS A 88 1.89 -1.65 5.61
N GLY A 89 1.91 -2.94 5.27
CA GLY A 89 0.71 -3.75 5.30
C GLY A 89 0.22 -4.10 6.71
N TYR A 90 1.10 -4.14 7.71
CA TYR A 90 0.68 -4.37 9.11
C TYR A 90 -0.19 -3.25 9.66
N GLU A 91 -0.08 -2.05 9.09
CA GLU A 91 -0.72 -0.83 9.56
C GLU A 91 -2.20 -0.78 9.16
N THR A 92 -3.02 -1.49 9.93
CA THR A 92 -4.37 -1.89 9.54
C THR A 92 -5.33 -0.70 9.43
N SER A 93 -5.22 0.26 10.36
CA SER A 93 -6.07 1.45 10.38
C SER A 93 -5.83 2.37 9.19
N GLY A 94 -4.62 2.38 8.62
CA GLY A 94 -4.35 3.14 7.39
C GLY A 94 -5.16 2.61 6.21
N ILE A 95 -5.26 1.28 6.09
CA ILE A 95 -6.01 0.61 5.02
C ILE A 95 -7.51 0.75 5.24
N THR A 96 -7.99 0.44 6.44
CA THR A 96 -9.42 0.53 6.74
C THR A 96 -9.91 1.97 6.75
N GLY A 97 -9.07 2.93 7.17
CA GLY A 97 -9.35 4.36 7.12
C GLY A 97 -9.46 4.89 5.68
N ALA A 98 -8.56 4.48 4.78
CA ALA A 98 -8.66 4.82 3.36
C ALA A 98 -9.95 4.27 2.72
N LEU A 99 -10.31 3.02 3.04
CA LEU A 99 -11.57 2.42 2.58
C LEU A 99 -12.79 3.14 3.16
N ALA A 100 -12.81 3.43 4.46
CA ALA A 100 -13.91 4.14 5.11
C ALA A 100 -14.10 5.55 4.53
N PHE A 101 -12.98 6.25 4.21
CA PHE A 101 -13.04 7.54 3.52
C PHE A 101 -13.66 7.39 2.13
N ALA A 102 -13.27 6.38 1.35
CA ALA A 102 -13.86 6.12 0.03
C ALA A 102 -15.36 5.77 0.10
N GLU A 103 -15.76 4.99 1.10
CA GLU A 103 -17.16 4.58 1.30
C GLU A 103 -18.04 5.78 1.71
N GLY A 104 -17.52 6.66 2.56
CA GLY A 104 -18.22 7.82 3.10
C GLY A 104 -17.89 9.14 2.38
N ALA A 105 -16.89 9.85 2.89
CA ALA A 105 -16.71 11.29 2.69
C ALA A 105 -15.92 11.69 1.43
N ALA A 106 -15.33 10.75 0.70
CA ALA A 106 -14.48 11.08 -0.44
C ALA A 106 -15.22 11.83 -1.57
N LEU A 107 -16.48 11.47 -1.84
CA LEU A 107 -17.28 12.16 -2.86
C LEU A 107 -17.82 13.52 -2.42
N ASP A 108 -17.72 13.88 -1.14
CA ASP A 108 -18.06 15.23 -0.66
C ASP A 108 -17.06 16.29 -1.20
N GLN A 109 -15.95 15.85 -1.79
CA GLN A 109 -14.99 16.71 -2.47
C GLN A 109 -15.38 17.03 -3.92
N ALA A 110 -16.48 16.45 -4.44
CA ALA A 110 -16.94 16.68 -5.80
C ALA A 110 -17.09 18.19 -6.10
N GLY A 111 -16.60 18.61 -7.27
CA GLY A 111 -16.58 20.02 -7.68
C GLY A 111 -15.48 20.87 -7.02
N ARG A 112 -14.75 20.35 -6.02
CA ARG A 112 -13.63 21.04 -5.36
C ARG A 112 -12.27 20.44 -5.71
N ALA A 113 -12.21 19.11 -5.79
CA ALA A 113 -11.01 18.37 -6.17
C ALA A 113 -11.40 17.03 -6.79
N ASN A 114 -10.48 16.50 -7.60
CA ASN A 114 -10.48 15.10 -7.98
C ASN A 114 -9.84 14.27 -6.85
N VAL A 115 -10.39 13.10 -6.54
CA VAL A 115 -9.87 12.23 -5.48
C VAL A 115 -9.34 10.94 -6.08
N LEU A 116 -8.09 10.60 -5.75
CA LEU A 116 -7.44 9.34 -6.07
C LEU A 116 -7.07 8.64 -4.76
N ILE A 117 -7.52 7.39 -4.58
CA ILE A 117 -7.31 6.64 -3.34
C ILE A 117 -6.64 5.31 -3.70
N ALA A 118 -5.49 5.02 -3.09
CA ALA A 118 -4.85 3.70 -3.14
C ALA A 118 -4.91 3.08 -1.74
N PRO A 119 -5.96 2.29 -1.42
CA PRO A 119 -6.25 1.92 -0.03
C PRO A 119 -5.26 0.94 0.58
N CYS A 120 -4.60 0.12 -0.24
CA CYS A 120 -3.59 -0.83 0.19
C CYS A 120 -2.49 -0.94 -0.86
N VAL A 121 -1.32 -0.42 -0.53
CA VAL A 121 -0.13 -0.41 -1.40
C VAL A 121 0.66 -1.72 -1.30
N SER A 122 0.65 -2.36 -0.12
CA SER A 122 1.47 -3.55 0.20
C SER A 122 0.60 -4.76 0.62
N PRO A 123 -0.14 -5.38 -0.31
CA PRO A 123 -1.13 -6.43 0.00
C PRO A 123 -0.50 -7.71 0.58
N TRP A 124 0.68 -8.13 0.12
CA TRP A 124 1.38 -9.30 0.69
C TRP A 124 1.74 -9.08 2.16
N ALA A 125 2.23 -7.89 2.48
CA ALA A 125 2.60 -7.50 3.83
C ALA A 125 1.34 -7.33 4.69
N PHE A 126 0.23 -6.90 4.10
CA PHE A 126 -1.06 -6.83 4.78
C PHE A 126 -1.50 -8.20 5.25
N GLU A 127 -1.49 -9.18 4.35
CA GLU A 127 -1.90 -10.55 4.67
C GLU A 127 -1.05 -11.20 5.77
N ARG A 128 0.19 -10.78 5.95
CA ARG A 128 1.16 -11.36 6.90
C ARG A 128 1.42 -10.50 8.13
N ILE A 129 0.79 -9.32 8.21
CA ILE A 129 1.00 -8.35 9.30
C ILE A 129 2.48 -7.93 9.37
N HIS A 130 3.03 -7.49 8.23
CA HIS A 130 4.42 -7.06 8.13
C HIS A 130 4.62 -5.63 7.63
N ARG A 131 5.78 -5.08 8.02
CA ARG A 131 6.32 -3.81 7.53
C ARG A 131 6.98 -3.94 6.17
N TRP A 132 7.80 -4.98 5.98
CA TRP A 132 8.54 -5.21 4.74
C TRP A 132 7.70 -5.99 3.73
N ASN A 133 8.01 -5.83 2.45
CA ASN A 133 7.48 -6.68 1.39
C ASN A 133 8.14 -8.07 1.40
N ALA A 134 7.74 -8.96 0.48
CA ALA A 134 8.31 -10.30 0.39
C ALA A 134 9.84 -10.30 0.27
N GLU A 135 10.46 -9.26 -0.29
CA GLU A 135 11.91 -9.13 -0.51
C GLU A 135 12.67 -8.56 0.71
N ALA A 136 12.00 -8.43 1.86
CA ALA A 136 12.54 -7.78 3.05
C ALA A 136 12.93 -6.31 2.80
N VAL A 137 12.22 -5.64 1.88
CA VAL A 137 12.39 -4.22 1.56
C VAL A 137 11.27 -3.42 2.22
N ASP A 138 11.61 -2.26 2.79
CA ASP A 138 10.66 -1.29 3.34
C ASP A 138 10.08 -0.41 2.22
N PRO A 139 8.78 -0.52 1.86
CA PRO A 139 8.19 0.29 0.78
C PRO A 139 8.24 1.80 1.08
N ASN A 140 8.13 2.22 2.34
CA ASN A 140 8.20 3.64 2.74
C ASN A 140 9.65 4.18 2.81
N ARG A 141 10.63 3.40 2.36
CA ARG A 141 12.00 3.86 2.07
C ARG A 141 12.37 3.70 0.59
N SER A 142 11.39 3.39 -0.23
CA SER A 142 11.59 2.90 -1.60
C SER A 142 10.95 3.78 -2.68
N PHE A 143 10.32 4.91 -2.33
CA PHE A 143 9.80 5.90 -3.28
C PHE A 143 10.91 6.70 -3.98
N ARG A 144 11.70 6.03 -4.82
CA ARG A 144 12.79 6.57 -5.64
C ARG A 144 12.93 5.78 -6.94
N THR A 145 13.69 6.29 -7.89
CA THR A 145 13.92 5.63 -9.19
C THR A 145 15.39 5.25 -9.36
N PRO A 146 15.71 3.97 -9.64
CA PRO A 146 14.81 2.81 -9.60
C PRO A 146 14.34 2.50 -8.16
N SER A 147 13.11 2.03 -8.01
CA SER A 147 12.57 1.63 -6.70
C SER A 147 13.00 0.20 -6.39
N PRO A 148 13.53 -0.08 -5.18
CA PRO A 148 13.80 -1.44 -4.74
C PRO A 148 12.53 -2.19 -4.28
N ALA A 149 11.36 -1.53 -4.22
CA ALA A 149 10.08 -2.15 -3.90
C ALA A 149 9.10 -2.00 -5.09
N ALA A 150 8.56 -3.11 -5.57
CA ALA A 150 7.59 -3.13 -6.68
C ALA A 150 6.30 -2.37 -6.30
N GLU A 151 5.90 -2.42 -5.04
CA GLU A 151 4.78 -1.66 -4.46
C GLU A 151 4.95 -0.15 -4.72
N SER A 152 6.09 0.40 -4.30
CA SER A 152 6.39 1.83 -4.44
C SER A 152 6.54 2.21 -5.91
N ALA A 153 7.12 1.34 -6.74
CA ALA A 153 7.25 1.57 -8.18
C ALA A 153 5.88 1.70 -8.85
N ALA A 154 4.96 0.78 -8.55
CA ALA A 154 3.60 0.78 -9.10
C ALA A 154 2.84 2.03 -8.67
N LEU A 155 2.91 2.43 -7.40
CA LEU A 155 2.25 3.65 -6.93
C LEU A 155 2.85 4.91 -7.58
N MET A 156 4.19 4.98 -7.74
CA MET A 156 4.83 6.08 -8.47
C MET A 156 4.36 6.16 -9.93
N ALA A 157 4.16 5.01 -10.59
CA ALA A 157 3.62 4.95 -11.95
C ALA A 157 2.16 5.41 -12.02
N LEU A 158 1.32 5.01 -11.05
CA LEU A 158 -0.08 5.44 -10.95
C LEU A 158 -0.22 6.97 -10.86
N VAL A 159 0.64 7.62 -10.06
CA VAL A 159 0.52 9.07 -9.79
C VAL A 159 1.24 9.93 -10.82
N ALA A 160 2.14 9.36 -11.63
CA ALA A 160 2.96 10.08 -12.59
C ALA A 160 2.15 10.97 -13.57
N PRO A 161 1.00 10.54 -14.13
CA PRO A 161 0.20 11.37 -15.03
C PRO A 161 -0.36 12.65 -14.39
N TYR A 162 -0.45 12.71 -13.06
CA TYR A 162 -1.01 13.82 -12.31
C TYR A 162 0.04 14.72 -11.68
N ARG A 163 1.33 14.52 -12.01
CA ARG A 163 2.44 15.31 -11.46
C ARG A 163 2.21 16.81 -11.69
N GLY A 164 2.35 17.61 -10.64
CA GLY A 164 2.10 19.05 -10.66
C GLY A 164 0.63 19.45 -10.45
N ARG A 165 -0.30 18.49 -10.38
CA ARG A 165 -1.72 18.74 -10.10
C ARG A 165 -2.16 18.39 -8.68
N PHE A 166 -1.32 17.71 -7.90
CA PHE A 166 -1.64 17.36 -6.52
C PHE A 166 -1.62 18.59 -5.62
N LEU A 167 -2.77 18.86 -4.97
CA LEU A 167 -2.89 19.88 -3.93
C LEU A 167 -2.57 19.31 -2.54
N LEU A 168 -2.92 18.04 -2.32
CA LEU A 168 -2.74 17.35 -1.05
C LEU A 168 -2.45 15.88 -1.30
N HIS A 169 -1.51 15.34 -0.51
CA HIS A 169 -1.32 13.91 -0.33
C HIS A 169 -1.39 13.60 1.17
N VAL A 170 -2.27 12.70 1.55
CA VAL A 170 -2.35 12.14 2.90
C VAL A 170 -1.96 10.66 2.83
N ASP A 171 -0.93 10.28 3.57
CA ASP A 171 -0.50 8.89 3.72
C ASP A 171 -0.83 8.40 5.13
N LEU A 172 -1.67 7.37 5.21
CA LEU A 172 -2.24 6.89 6.46
C LEU A 172 -1.36 5.79 7.07
N HIS A 173 -0.80 6.09 8.24
CA HIS A 173 0.12 5.23 8.97
C HIS A 173 -0.32 5.02 10.43
N GLU A 174 0.17 3.95 11.06
CA GLU A 174 0.00 3.71 12.50
C GLU A 174 1.32 3.28 13.17
N THR A 175 1.47 3.63 14.44
CA THR A 175 2.54 3.10 15.31
C THR A 175 1.91 2.09 16.26
N THR A 176 2.46 0.88 16.30
CA THR A 176 2.00 -0.20 17.18
C THR A 176 2.96 -0.36 18.34
N ASP A 177 2.43 -0.65 19.54
CA ASP A 177 3.20 -0.98 20.74
C ASP A 177 3.81 -2.40 20.70
#